data_AF-A0A6J2TPY4-F1
#
_entry.id   AF-A0A6J2TPY4-F1
#
_cell.length_a   1.000
_cell.length_b   1.000
_cell.length_c   1.000
_cell.angle_alpha   90.00
_cell.angle_beta   90.00
_cell.angle_gamma   90.00
#
_symmetry.space_group_name_H-M   'P 1'
#
loop_
_entity.id
_entity.type
_entity.pdbx_description
1 polymer ?
#
loop_
_entity_poly.entity_id
_entity_poly.type
_entity_poly.pdbx_seq_one_letter_code
_entity_poly.pdbx_strand_id
1 'polypeptide(L)'
;MSHNPITQLTQQLFDFFTIAGDDIIEWPCKRFQRCGDLVRYNSDNLGIQGDISIAADGKNWFKYCNNRGLILRSESDALLLDESAIAELVKQAENWLFPLAKQPELRKDRYTLRLQRRPLIAYVINAVLKTGEHERYGEQCKHDKSPTLCLELVNGGNENELRHYRTRQLHDIIRRLLVYSKWRVVAPKDKNVNTLCVHVQSACQTNLMPQSRRPLDVRVLSGVVLEPHKKSATTMTTSNYLALRSNDMLLMAMHRHGLRDCTKDRNYDELLQRLGAAAVIVDLFEVRHSSPATVVRSGLGCSKGAPYMLYNSARLETLLRTFNEKVEAGVYDPLPPFDQIDFSALEEELDWQLIYGYLLTFPELIEASLDQLKQGQCAVHLIVRYIFSLTSLFSRYYRHKQILVQQRPHLMYILYARIYLIKAVRQVLNDALALLGILPVDYM
;
A
#
# COMPACT_ATOMS: atom_id res chain seq x y z
N MET A 1 21.67 0.50 2.93
CA MET A 1 20.97 -0.78 2.72
C MET A 1 19.50 -0.49 2.43
N SER A 2 18.94 -1.02 1.36
CA SER A 2 17.51 -0.85 1.02
C SER A 2 16.64 -1.45 2.12
N HIS A 3 15.75 -0.67 2.73
CA HIS A 3 14.78 -1.17 3.72
C HIS A 3 13.54 -1.81 3.08
N ASN A 4 13.47 -1.88 1.73
CA ASN A 4 12.40 -2.57 1.03
C ASN A 4 12.83 -4.03 0.76
N PRO A 5 12.25 -5.02 1.48
CA PRO A 5 12.60 -6.43 1.34
C PRO A 5 12.28 -7.01 -0.04
N ILE A 6 11.23 -6.52 -0.72
CA ILE A 6 10.92 -6.95 -2.10
C ILE A 6 12.00 -6.46 -3.04
N THR A 7 12.44 -5.21 -2.92
CA THR A 7 13.50 -4.67 -3.78
C THR A 7 14.81 -5.46 -3.61
N GLN A 8 15.15 -5.84 -2.39
CA GLN A 8 16.31 -6.69 -2.12
C GLN A 8 16.16 -8.08 -2.74
N LEU A 9 14.99 -8.73 -2.57
CA LEU A 9 14.71 -10.03 -3.16
C LEU A 9 14.73 -9.97 -4.70
N THR A 10 14.16 -8.92 -5.30
CA THR A 10 14.25 -8.67 -6.74
C THR A 10 15.71 -8.57 -7.17
N GLN A 11 16.52 -7.79 -6.46
CA GLN A 11 17.94 -7.63 -6.78
C GLN A 11 18.68 -8.98 -6.70
N GLN A 12 18.46 -9.77 -5.64
CA GLN A 12 19.04 -11.10 -5.47
C GLN A 12 18.69 -12.05 -6.63
N LEU A 13 17.44 -12.00 -7.12
CA LEU A 13 17.02 -12.73 -8.32
C LEU A 13 17.76 -12.25 -9.57
N PHE A 14 17.89 -10.94 -9.78
CA PHE A 14 18.59 -10.41 -10.96
C PHE A 14 20.09 -10.69 -10.92
N ASP A 15 20.73 -10.58 -9.75
CA ASP A 15 22.16 -10.85 -9.57
C ASP A 15 22.49 -12.32 -9.86
N PHE A 16 21.54 -13.24 -9.62
CA PHE A 16 21.66 -14.63 -10.02
C PHE A 16 21.69 -14.79 -11.55
N PHE A 17 20.82 -14.10 -12.29
CA PHE A 17 20.72 -14.27 -13.74
C PHE A 17 21.66 -13.39 -14.56
N THR A 18 22.22 -12.32 -13.98
CA THR A 18 22.96 -11.30 -14.73
C THR A 18 24.37 -11.04 -14.19
N ILE A 19 25.20 -10.39 -15.01
CA ILE A 19 26.53 -9.87 -14.70
C ILE A 19 26.54 -8.38 -15.06
N ALA A 20 27.26 -7.58 -14.28
CA ALA A 20 27.55 -6.19 -14.60
C ALA A 20 28.45 -6.11 -15.86
N GLY A 21 28.07 -5.34 -16.87
CA GLY A 21 28.94 -5.04 -18.01
C GLY A 21 30.04 -4.04 -17.65
N ASP A 22 31.09 -3.96 -18.48
CA ASP A 22 32.29 -3.15 -18.24
C ASP A 22 32.03 -1.62 -18.17
N ASP A 23 30.89 -1.13 -18.67
CA ASP A 23 30.55 0.30 -18.79
C ASP A 23 29.70 0.87 -17.63
N ILE A 24 29.55 0.18 -16.49
CA ILE A 24 28.61 0.62 -15.44
C ILE A 24 29.24 1.65 -14.48
N ILE A 25 28.85 2.91 -14.66
CA ILE A 25 28.92 3.99 -13.67
C ILE A 25 28.08 3.58 -12.44
N GLU A 26 28.70 3.62 -11.25
CA GLU A 26 28.12 3.34 -9.92
C GLU A 26 26.58 3.44 -9.86
N TRP A 27 25.95 2.31 -9.59
CA TRP A 27 24.51 2.06 -9.63
C TRP A 27 23.77 2.72 -8.46
N PRO A 28 23.02 3.82 -8.65
CA PRO A 28 22.10 4.30 -7.62
C PRO A 28 20.73 3.72 -7.97
N CYS A 29 20.32 2.62 -7.33
CA CYS A 29 18.98 2.01 -7.35
C CYS A 29 17.98 2.71 -8.31
N LYS A 30 18.14 2.53 -9.64
CA LYS A 30 17.05 2.89 -10.55
C LYS A 30 15.94 1.91 -10.21
N ARG A 31 14.85 2.43 -9.64
CA ARG A 31 13.62 1.66 -9.35
C ARG A 31 13.39 0.68 -10.47
N PHE A 32 13.21 -0.58 -10.14
CA PHE A 32 12.78 -1.60 -11.09
C PHE A 32 11.36 -1.26 -11.57
N GLN A 33 11.24 -0.24 -12.43
CA GLN A 33 9.98 0.17 -13.03
C GLN A 33 9.55 -0.95 -13.96
N ARG A 34 8.58 -1.74 -13.49
CA ARG A 34 7.90 -2.84 -14.17
C ARG A 34 8.83 -3.95 -14.68
N CYS A 35 9.28 -4.80 -13.75
CA CYS A 35 9.75 -6.15 -14.09
C CYS A 35 8.60 -7.14 -14.29
N GLY A 36 7.33 -6.73 -14.26
CA GLY A 36 6.15 -7.63 -14.29
C GLY A 36 6.06 -8.59 -15.48
N ASP A 37 6.76 -8.30 -16.57
CA ASP A 37 6.89 -9.24 -17.68
C ASP A 37 7.86 -10.38 -17.33
N LEU A 38 8.98 -10.08 -16.66
CA LEU A 38 10.01 -11.02 -16.24
C LEU A 38 9.77 -11.67 -14.88
N VAL A 39 9.47 -10.89 -13.84
CA VAL A 39 9.26 -11.33 -12.46
C VAL A 39 7.90 -10.84 -12.01
N ARG A 40 7.04 -11.76 -11.56
CA ARG A 40 5.71 -11.46 -11.01
C ARG A 40 5.67 -11.91 -9.56
N TYR A 41 5.28 -11.00 -8.68
CA TYR A 41 4.91 -11.29 -7.30
C TYR A 41 3.41 -11.57 -7.29
N ASN A 42 3.04 -12.82 -7.02
CA ASN A 42 1.63 -13.22 -7.07
C ASN A 42 0.94 -12.79 -5.77
N SER A 43 -0.33 -12.40 -5.84
CA SER A 43 -1.10 -11.95 -4.66
C SER A 43 -2.29 -12.86 -4.34
N ASP A 44 -2.62 -13.76 -5.25
CA ASP A 44 -3.80 -14.62 -5.23
C ASP A 44 -3.45 -16.02 -5.72
N ASN A 45 -4.27 -17.00 -5.32
CA ASN A 45 -4.10 -18.40 -5.73
C ASN A 45 -2.67 -18.94 -5.49
N LEU A 46 -2.02 -18.49 -4.40
CA LEU A 46 -0.61 -18.76 -4.09
C LEU A 46 -0.29 -20.27 -4.02
N GLY A 47 -1.25 -21.09 -3.57
CA GLY A 47 -1.12 -22.55 -3.64
C GLY A 47 -0.88 -23.11 -5.06
N ILE A 48 -1.40 -22.44 -6.10
CA ILE A 48 -1.27 -22.84 -7.50
C ILE A 48 -0.18 -22.05 -8.21
N GLN A 49 -0.15 -20.73 -8.06
CA GLN A 49 0.75 -19.84 -8.79
C GLN A 49 2.15 -19.74 -8.15
N GLY A 50 2.30 -20.23 -6.92
CA GLY A 50 3.46 -19.96 -6.08
C GLY A 50 3.57 -18.49 -5.70
N ASP A 51 4.64 -18.14 -5.00
CA ASP A 51 4.82 -16.79 -4.47
C ASP A 51 5.32 -15.85 -5.57
N ILE A 52 6.27 -16.34 -6.37
CA ILE A 52 6.90 -15.57 -7.45
C ILE A 52 6.88 -16.39 -8.74
N SER A 53 6.63 -15.73 -9.86
CA SER A 53 6.74 -16.36 -11.18
C SER A 53 7.77 -15.62 -12.04
N ILE A 54 8.79 -16.33 -12.52
CA ILE A 54 9.82 -15.78 -13.41
C ILE A 54 9.63 -16.27 -14.85
N ALA A 55 9.82 -15.40 -15.85
CA ALA A 55 9.71 -15.78 -17.27
C ALA A 55 10.79 -16.80 -17.63
N ALA A 56 10.40 -17.88 -18.30
CA ALA A 56 11.31 -18.95 -18.69
C ALA A 56 12.10 -18.63 -19.98
N ASP A 57 11.51 -17.82 -20.85
CA ASP A 57 12.11 -17.43 -22.14
C ASP A 57 13.25 -16.40 -21.95
N GLY A 58 14.46 -16.84 -22.26
CA GLY A 58 15.70 -16.07 -22.19
C GLY A 58 15.71 -14.85 -23.10
N LYS A 59 14.93 -14.84 -24.20
CA LYS A 59 14.86 -13.68 -25.11
C LYS A 59 14.25 -12.46 -24.43
N ASN A 60 13.27 -12.67 -23.56
CA ASN A 60 12.68 -11.59 -22.78
C ASN A 60 13.69 -11.00 -21.79
N TRP A 61 14.48 -11.86 -21.14
CA TRP A 61 15.54 -11.44 -20.24
C TRP A 61 16.66 -10.71 -20.98
N PHE A 62 17.10 -11.22 -22.13
CA PHE A 62 18.11 -10.59 -22.97
C PHE A 62 17.69 -9.17 -23.40
N LYS A 63 16.46 -9.02 -23.93
CA LYS A 63 15.93 -7.71 -24.32
C LYS A 63 15.91 -6.73 -23.15
N TYR A 64 15.54 -7.19 -21.96
CA TYR A 64 15.52 -6.37 -20.76
C TYR A 64 16.94 -5.97 -20.30
N CYS A 65 17.88 -6.93 -20.30
CA CYS A 65 19.26 -6.72 -19.89
C CYS A 65 19.99 -5.75 -20.82
N ASN A 66 19.85 -5.92 -22.14
CA ASN A 66 20.49 -5.07 -23.14
C ASN A 66 20.06 -3.60 -23.01
N ASN A 67 18.77 -3.34 -22.78
CA ASN A 67 18.25 -1.99 -22.54
C ASN A 67 18.81 -1.31 -21.27
N ARG A 68 19.51 -2.05 -20.41
CA ARG A 68 20.04 -1.59 -19.12
C ARG A 68 21.54 -1.79 -18.97
N GLY A 69 22.25 -2.22 -20.02
CA GLY A 69 23.69 -2.49 -19.97
C GLY A 69 24.06 -3.70 -19.11
N LEU A 70 23.15 -4.65 -18.94
CA LEU A 70 23.39 -5.91 -18.22
C LEU A 70 23.67 -7.04 -19.20
N ILE A 71 24.50 -7.99 -18.76
CA ILE A 71 24.83 -9.19 -19.51
C ILE A 71 24.11 -10.37 -18.83
N LEU A 72 23.39 -11.18 -19.62
CA LEU A 72 22.74 -12.39 -19.11
C LEU A 72 23.81 -13.48 -18.92
N ARG A 73 23.79 -14.20 -17.79
CA ARG A 73 24.77 -15.27 -17.51
C ARG A 73 24.68 -16.44 -18.48
N SER A 74 23.50 -16.68 -19.04
CA SER A 74 23.25 -17.71 -20.04
C SER A 74 22.84 -17.06 -21.36
N GLU A 75 23.42 -17.52 -22.47
CA GLU A 75 23.03 -17.10 -23.83
C GLU A 75 21.90 -17.97 -24.41
N SER A 76 21.33 -18.85 -23.61
CA SER A 76 20.31 -19.81 -24.04
C SER A 76 18.90 -19.23 -24.15
N ASP A 77 18.10 -19.86 -25.02
CA ASP A 77 16.67 -19.55 -25.20
C ASP A 77 15.82 -19.82 -23.94
N ALA A 78 16.25 -20.73 -23.05
CA ALA A 78 15.60 -20.99 -21.75
C ALA A 78 16.49 -20.50 -20.58
N LEU A 79 15.88 -19.93 -19.54
CA LEU A 79 16.61 -19.31 -18.43
C LEU A 79 17.17 -20.29 -17.40
N LEU A 80 16.43 -21.37 -17.08
CA LEU A 80 16.87 -22.46 -16.21
C LEU A 80 16.81 -23.77 -17.01
N LEU A 81 17.83 -23.98 -17.84
CA LEU A 81 17.91 -25.04 -18.84
C LEU A 81 17.82 -26.45 -18.26
N ASP A 82 18.50 -26.68 -17.14
CA ASP A 82 18.75 -28.01 -16.60
C ASP A 82 18.61 -28.04 -15.07
N GLU A 83 18.58 -29.26 -14.53
CA GLU A 83 18.48 -29.49 -13.09
C GLU A 83 19.67 -28.91 -12.33
N SER A 84 20.84 -28.76 -12.99
CA SER A 84 22.02 -28.15 -12.37
C SER A 84 21.85 -26.64 -12.14
N ALA A 85 21.31 -25.89 -13.11
CA ALA A 85 21.00 -24.47 -12.93
C ALA A 85 19.93 -24.24 -11.86
N ILE A 86 18.94 -25.14 -11.79
CA ILE A 86 17.93 -25.13 -10.71
C ILE A 86 18.57 -25.39 -9.34
N ALA A 87 19.46 -26.37 -9.24
CA ALA A 87 20.16 -26.69 -8.00
C ALA A 87 21.05 -25.52 -7.55
N GLU A 88 21.74 -24.87 -8.47
CA GLU A 88 22.58 -23.70 -8.15
C GLU A 88 21.73 -22.51 -7.67
N LEU A 89 20.58 -22.26 -8.29
CA LEU A 89 19.63 -21.24 -7.82
C LEU A 89 19.15 -21.53 -6.40
N VAL A 90 18.76 -22.77 -6.12
CA VAL A 90 18.31 -23.17 -4.77
C VAL A 90 19.43 -22.99 -3.76
N LYS A 91 20.64 -23.44 -4.07
CA LYS A 91 21.83 -23.31 -3.22
C LYS A 91 22.18 -21.86 -2.95
N GLN A 92 22.18 -20.99 -3.96
CA GLN A 92 22.44 -19.58 -3.76
C GLN A 92 21.32 -18.92 -2.94
N ALA A 93 20.07 -19.35 -3.13
CA ALA A 93 18.92 -18.82 -2.41
C ALA A 93 18.88 -19.19 -0.92
N GLU A 94 19.63 -20.19 -0.46
CA GLU A 94 19.78 -20.49 0.98
C GLU A 94 20.32 -19.29 1.76
N ASN A 95 21.14 -18.46 1.12
CA ASN A 95 21.74 -17.25 1.70
C ASN A 95 20.94 -15.97 1.41
N TRP A 96 19.78 -16.09 0.76
CA TRP A 96 18.93 -14.92 0.50
C TRP A 96 18.19 -14.47 1.74
N LEU A 97 17.63 -13.26 1.67
CA LEU A 97 16.79 -12.75 2.76
C LEU A 97 15.57 -13.68 2.98
N PHE A 98 15.03 -14.22 1.89
CA PHE A 98 13.94 -15.19 1.90
C PHE A 98 14.34 -16.42 1.08
N PRO A 99 14.75 -17.51 1.74
CA PRO A 99 15.13 -18.73 1.05
C PRO A 99 13.97 -19.38 0.30
N LEU A 100 14.30 -20.21 -0.69
CA LEU A 100 13.31 -21.03 -1.40
C LEU A 100 12.89 -22.25 -0.57
N ALA A 101 11.60 -22.57 -0.62
CA ALA A 101 11.03 -23.73 0.07
C ALA A 101 11.12 -25.00 -0.77
N LYS A 102 11.13 -24.87 -2.10
CA LYS A 102 11.15 -25.98 -3.06
C LYS A 102 11.90 -25.56 -4.33
N GLN A 103 12.31 -26.54 -5.11
CA GLN A 103 12.84 -26.31 -6.46
C GLN A 103 11.79 -25.57 -7.33
N PRO A 104 12.21 -24.63 -8.18
CA PRO A 104 11.32 -23.96 -9.12
C PRO A 104 10.63 -24.94 -10.06
N GLU A 105 9.32 -24.81 -10.22
CA GLU A 105 8.53 -25.64 -11.13
C GLU A 105 8.22 -24.86 -12.42
N LEU A 106 8.58 -25.41 -13.59
CA LEU A 106 8.17 -24.83 -14.87
C LEU A 106 6.67 -25.07 -15.10
N ARG A 107 5.89 -23.99 -15.23
CA ARG A 107 4.46 -24.03 -15.54
C ARG A 107 4.18 -23.10 -16.71
N LYS A 108 3.82 -23.69 -17.86
CA LYS A 108 3.72 -22.96 -19.14
C LYS A 108 5.07 -22.27 -19.42
N ASP A 109 5.07 -20.94 -19.54
CA ASP A 109 6.25 -20.15 -19.91
C ASP A 109 6.92 -19.47 -18.70
N ARG A 110 6.64 -19.92 -17.47
CA ARG A 110 7.18 -19.32 -16.24
C ARG A 110 7.61 -20.36 -15.22
N TYR A 111 8.75 -20.15 -14.58
CA TYR A 111 9.12 -20.91 -13.38
C TYR A 111 8.42 -20.33 -12.16
N THR A 112 7.87 -21.22 -11.35
CA THR A 112 7.14 -20.90 -10.12
C THR A 112 8.06 -21.12 -8.92
N LEU A 113 8.30 -20.07 -8.16
CA LEU A 113 9.14 -20.08 -6.98
C LEU A 113 8.26 -19.98 -5.73
N ARG A 114 8.64 -20.73 -4.70
CA ARG A 114 7.99 -20.70 -3.38
C ARG A 114 9.03 -20.33 -2.33
N LEU A 115 8.71 -19.37 -1.49
CA LEU A 115 9.56 -18.90 -0.41
C LEU A 115 9.30 -19.72 0.86
N GLN A 116 10.30 -19.83 1.71
CA GLN A 116 10.11 -20.35 3.06
C GLN A 116 9.27 -19.35 3.86
N ARG A 117 8.10 -19.78 4.33
CA ARG A 117 7.14 -18.90 5.00
C ARG A 117 7.67 -18.39 6.35
N ARG A 118 8.23 -19.26 7.20
CA ARG A 118 8.62 -18.90 8.57
C ARG A 118 9.60 -17.73 8.66
N PRO A 119 10.76 -17.73 7.95
CA PRO A 119 11.69 -16.62 8.02
C PRO A 119 11.05 -15.31 7.54
N LEU A 120 10.24 -15.38 6.48
CA LEU A 120 9.55 -14.22 5.92
C LEU A 120 8.50 -13.66 6.89
N ILE A 121 7.69 -14.53 7.50
CA ILE A 121 6.66 -14.14 8.48
C ILE A 121 7.30 -13.40 9.65
N ALA A 122 8.33 -13.99 10.26
CA ALA A 122 9.03 -13.38 11.38
C ALA A 122 9.65 -12.05 10.96
N TYR A 123 10.33 -12.00 9.81
CA TYR A 123 10.94 -10.78 9.30
C TYR A 123 9.91 -9.66 9.10
N VAL A 124 8.81 -9.92 8.39
CA VAL A 124 7.82 -8.91 8.02
C VAL A 124 7.09 -8.38 9.25
N ILE A 125 6.61 -9.25 10.14
CA ILE A 125 5.92 -8.81 11.36
C ILE A 125 6.87 -7.98 12.22
N ASN A 126 8.12 -8.41 12.37
CA ASN A 126 9.15 -7.68 13.11
C ASN A 126 9.41 -6.30 12.49
N ALA A 127 9.61 -6.24 11.18
CA ALA A 127 9.91 -5.00 10.46
C ALA A 127 8.77 -3.98 10.54
N VAL A 128 7.51 -4.45 10.49
CA VAL A 128 6.33 -3.59 10.66
C VAL A 128 6.25 -3.03 12.08
N LEU A 129 6.51 -3.87 13.10
CA LEU A 129 6.31 -3.52 14.51
C LEU A 129 7.50 -2.85 15.19
N LYS A 130 8.72 -2.98 14.67
CA LYS A 130 9.94 -2.32 15.19
C LYS A 130 10.02 -0.82 14.85
N THR A 131 9.00 -0.25 14.22
CA THR A 131 8.95 1.16 13.86
C THR A 131 9.11 2.04 15.10
N GLY A 132 10.23 2.76 15.19
CA GLY A 132 10.51 3.72 16.25
C GLY A 132 9.87 5.09 15.97
N GLU A 133 10.04 6.05 16.87
CA GLU A 133 9.49 7.42 16.73
C GLU A 133 9.93 8.15 15.44
N HIS A 134 11.00 7.69 14.78
CA HIS A 134 11.60 8.35 13.61
C HIS A 134 11.71 7.48 12.35
N GLU A 135 11.30 6.20 12.39
CA GLU A 135 11.40 5.28 11.26
C GLU A 135 10.08 4.56 11.02
N ARG A 136 9.45 4.82 9.87
CA ARG A 136 8.23 4.11 9.45
C ARG A 136 8.57 2.89 8.60
N TYR A 137 7.67 1.92 8.62
CA TYR A 137 7.88 0.66 7.93
C TYR A 137 7.95 0.88 6.41
N GLY A 138 9.04 0.42 5.79
CA GLY A 138 9.20 0.51 4.34
C GLY A 138 9.64 1.86 3.80
N GLU A 139 10.05 2.81 4.64
CA GLU A 139 10.68 4.04 4.18
C GLU A 139 11.96 3.74 3.40
N GLN A 140 12.10 4.33 2.22
CA GLN A 140 13.31 4.15 1.41
C GLN A 140 14.41 5.14 1.79
N CYS A 141 15.66 4.69 1.75
CA CYS A 141 16.81 5.59 1.78
C CYS A 141 16.98 6.27 0.41
N LYS A 142 16.90 7.60 0.35
CA LYS A 142 17.26 8.36 -0.85
C LYS A 142 18.66 8.93 -0.70
N HIS A 143 19.48 8.77 -1.74
CA HIS A 143 20.84 9.32 -1.77
C HIS A 143 20.84 10.84 -1.93
N ASP A 144 21.91 11.49 -1.48
CA ASP A 144 22.07 12.96 -1.58
C ASP A 144 22.05 13.47 -3.01
N LYS A 145 22.42 12.62 -3.99
CA LYS A 145 22.37 12.94 -5.43
C LYS A 145 20.95 12.85 -6.02
N SER A 146 19.94 12.43 -5.25
CA SER A 146 18.55 12.31 -5.73
C SER A 146 17.98 13.69 -6.10
N PRO A 147 17.20 13.80 -7.19
CA PRO A 147 16.61 15.06 -7.59
C PRO A 147 15.67 15.60 -6.49
N THR A 148 15.75 16.90 -6.25
CA THR A 148 14.83 17.63 -5.37
C THR A 148 13.48 17.84 -6.05
N LEU A 149 12.42 18.02 -5.27
CA LEU A 149 11.06 18.24 -5.77
C LEU A 149 10.43 19.46 -5.08
N CYS A 150 9.76 20.32 -5.84
CA CYS A 150 8.92 21.39 -5.29
C CYS A 150 7.45 21.08 -5.61
N LEU A 151 6.60 21.01 -4.60
CA LEU A 151 5.16 20.73 -4.76
C LEU A 151 4.38 22.01 -4.49
N GLU A 152 3.53 22.41 -5.44
CA GLU A 152 2.73 23.63 -5.34
C GLU A 152 1.26 23.35 -5.70
N LEU A 153 0.35 23.95 -4.94
CA LEU A 153 -1.07 24.02 -5.27
C LEU A 153 -1.33 25.30 -6.07
N VAL A 154 -1.70 25.17 -7.35
CA VAL A 154 -2.01 26.32 -8.20
C VAL A 154 -3.47 26.69 -8.00
N ASN A 155 -3.70 27.90 -7.50
CA ASN A 155 -5.03 28.48 -7.24
C ASN A 155 -5.99 27.51 -6.55
N GLY A 156 -5.85 27.40 -5.22
CA GLY A 156 -6.68 26.50 -4.38
C GLY A 156 -8.19 26.72 -4.47
N GLY A 157 -8.64 27.77 -5.16
CA GLY A 157 -10.04 28.04 -5.49
C GLY A 157 -10.94 28.18 -4.27
N ASN A 158 -12.25 28.14 -4.52
CA ASN A 158 -13.23 28.20 -3.44
C ASN A 158 -13.35 26.83 -2.77
N GLU A 159 -12.94 26.73 -1.49
CA GLU A 159 -12.98 25.48 -0.71
C GLU A 159 -14.39 24.89 -0.57
N ASN A 160 -15.41 25.74 -0.71
CA ASN A 160 -16.79 25.34 -0.65
C ASN A 160 -17.22 24.52 -1.88
N GLU A 161 -16.45 24.53 -2.97
CA GLU A 161 -16.71 23.70 -4.14
C GLU A 161 -15.93 22.38 -4.10
N LEU A 162 -16.63 21.26 -4.27
CA LEU A 162 -16.04 19.92 -4.17
C LEU A 162 -14.85 19.66 -5.09
N ARG A 163 -14.80 20.29 -6.27
CA ARG A 163 -13.67 20.16 -7.20
C ARG A 163 -12.38 20.77 -6.65
N HIS A 164 -12.48 21.89 -5.95
CA HIS A 164 -11.35 22.57 -5.34
C HIS A 164 -10.94 21.83 -4.05
N TYR A 165 -11.93 21.39 -3.26
CA TYR A 165 -11.68 20.49 -2.14
C TYR A 165 -10.91 19.24 -2.57
N ARG A 166 -11.36 18.53 -3.61
CA ARG A 166 -10.65 17.36 -4.18
C ARG A 166 -9.22 17.70 -4.61
N THR A 167 -9.02 18.86 -5.24
CA THR A 167 -7.69 19.30 -5.70
C THR A 167 -6.74 19.55 -4.51
N ARG A 168 -7.22 20.19 -3.44
CA ARG A 168 -6.42 20.37 -2.21
C ARG A 168 -6.10 19.03 -1.55
N GLN A 169 -7.09 18.15 -1.43
CA GLN A 169 -6.85 16.83 -0.85
C GLN A 169 -5.83 16.03 -1.67
N LEU A 170 -5.87 16.12 -3.00
CA LEU A 170 -4.86 15.50 -3.87
C LEU A 170 -3.46 16.04 -3.58
N HIS A 171 -3.32 17.36 -3.46
CA HIS A 171 -2.05 17.99 -3.09
C HIS A 171 -1.54 17.48 -1.75
N ASP A 172 -2.40 17.41 -0.74
CA ASP A 172 -2.02 16.96 0.61
C ASP A 172 -1.67 15.48 0.67
N ILE A 173 -2.36 14.65 -0.11
CA ILE A 173 -2.03 13.23 -0.27
C ILE A 173 -0.67 13.07 -0.95
N ILE A 174 -0.42 13.78 -2.05
CA ILE A 174 0.89 13.75 -2.73
C ILE A 174 2.00 14.19 -1.76
N ARG A 175 1.78 15.26 -1.01
CA ARG A 175 2.72 15.73 0.01
C ARG A 175 3.04 14.65 1.04
N ARG A 176 2.03 13.97 1.58
CA ARG A 176 2.20 12.87 2.55
C ARG A 176 2.96 11.69 1.95
N LEU A 177 2.66 11.31 0.70
CA LEU A 177 3.38 10.26 -0.02
C LEU A 177 4.84 10.62 -0.24
N LEU A 178 5.14 11.87 -0.63
CA LEU A 178 6.50 12.34 -0.81
C LEU A 178 7.30 12.30 0.49
N VAL A 179 6.70 12.71 1.61
CA VAL A 179 7.31 12.61 2.94
C VAL A 179 7.58 11.16 3.31
N TYR A 180 6.58 10.28 3.15
CA TYR A 180 6.72 8.85 3.46
C TYR A 180 7.83 8.19 2.62
N SER A 181 7.88 8.48 1.33
CA SER A 181 8.92 7.99 0.42
C SER A 181 10.27 8.69 0.59
N LYS A 182 10.45 9.58 1.59
CA LYS A 182 11.67 10.38 1.82
C LYS A 182 12.15 11.16 0.59
N TRP A 183 11.24 11.69 -0.22
CA TRP A 183 11.61 12.64 -1.28
C TRP A 183 12.17 13.92 -0.67
N ARG A 184 13.22 14.48 -1.31
CA ARG A 184 13.78 15.78 -0.94
C ARG A 184 12.88 16.90 -1.44
N VAL A 185 11.86 17.23 -0.66
CA VAL A 185 10.94 18.32 -0.97
C VAL A 185 11.57 19.66 -0.56
N VAL A 186 11.66 20.60 -1.50
CA VAL A 186 12.23 21.95 -1.30
C VAL A 186 11.15 23.02 -1.44
N ALA A 187 11.32 24.14 -0.75
CA ALA A 187 10.40 25.27 -0.87
C ALA A 187 10.59 26.00 -2.21
N PRO A 188 9.60 26.79 -2.66
CA PRO A 188 9.67 27.44 -3.98
C PRO A 188 10.87 28.37 -4.19
N LYS A 189 11.38 28.97 -3.11
CA LYS A 189 12.56 29.84 -3.10
C LYS A 189 13.89 29.09 -3.24
N ASP A 190 13.89 27.79 -2.92
CA ASP A 190 15.09 26.94 -2.86
C ASP A 190 15.21 26.03 -4.11
N LYS A 191 14.43 26.33 -5.16
CA LYS A 191 14.46 25.60 -6.44
C LYS A 191 15.81 25.78 -7.13
N ASN A 192 16.34 24.69 -7.67
CA ASN A 192 17.51 24.68 -8.53
C ASN A 192 17.17 24.16 -9.94
N VAL A 193 18.16 24.09 -10.84
CA VAL A 193 17.97 23.66 -12.23
C VAL A 193 17.47 22.21 -12.35
N ASN A 194 17.79 21.36 -11.37
CA ASN A 194 17.44 19.94 -11.34
C ASN A 194 16.19 19.65 -10.48
N THR A 195 15.52 20.67 -9.95
CA THR A 195 14.31 20.51 -9.15
C THR A 195 13.12 20.16 -10.05
N LEU A 196 12.43 19.05 -9.74
CA LEU A 196 11.16 18.70 -10.35
C LEU A 196 10.05 19.58 -9.73
N CYS A 197 9.45 20.46 -10.52
CA CYS A 197 8.35 21.31 -10.07
C CYS A 197 7.02 20.63 -10.38
N VAL A 198 6.27 20.24 -9.35
CA VAL A 198 4.97 19.58 -9.47
C VAL A 198 3.88 20.56 -9.08
N HIS A 199 3.04 20.91 -10.05
CA HIS A 199 1.92 21.83 -9.88
C HIS A 199 0.61 21.05 -9.88
N VAL A 200 -0.07 21.02 -8.73
CA VAL A 200 -1.38 20.40 -8.57
C VAL A 200 -2.46 21.45 -8.82
N GLN A 201 -3.39 21.16 -9.72
CA GLN A 201 -4.44 22.12 -10.08
C GLN A 201 -5.72 21.45 -10.54
N SER A 202 -6.82 22.20 -10.54
CA SER A 202 -8.09 21.71 -11.06
C SER A 202 -8.05 21.64 -12.60
N ALA A 203 -8.71 20.64 -13.19
CA ALA A 203 -8.80 20.49 -14.63
C ALA A 203 -9.50 21.67 -15.34
N CYS A 204 -10.26 22.51 -14.64
CA CYS A 204 -10.89 23.71 -15.20
C CYS A 204 -9.95 24.93 -15.29
N GLN A 205 -8.75 24.87 -14.70
CA GLN A 205 -7.82 26.00 -14.58
C GLN A 205 -6.60 25.88 -15.53
N THR A 206 -6.76 25.21 -16.68
CA THR A 206 -5.65 24.89 -17.59
C THR A 206 -4.91 26.10 -18.18
N ASN A 207 -5.54 27.28 -18.18
CA ASN A 207 -5.04 28.52 -18.79
C ASN A 207 -4.10 29.35 -17.89
N LEU A 208 -3.90 28.98 -16.62
CA LEU A 208 -3.19 29.81 -15.64
C LEU A 208 -1.65 29.67 -15.63
N MET A 209 -1.07 28.81 -16.48
CA MET A 209 0.38 28.53 -16.48
C MET A 209 1.05 29.00 -17.79
N PRO A 210 2.22 29.64 -17.73
CA PRO A 210 2.94 30.13 -18.91
C PRO A 210 3.34 29.02 -19.88
N GLN A 211 3.39 29.35 -21.18
CA GLN A 211 3.64 28.41 -22.28
C GLN A 211 5.11 27.95 -22.35
N SER A 212 6.05 28.73 -21.82
CA SER A 212 7.46 28.38 -21.72
C SER A 212 7.71 27.44 -20.55
N ARG A 213 7.64 26.12 -20.80
CA ARG A 213 7.84 25.09 -19.76
C ARG A 213 9.28 24.62 -19.72
N ARG A 214 9.86 24.57 -18.52
CA ARG A 214 11.04 23.73 -18.32
C ARG A 214 10.62 22.26 -18.47
N PRO A 215 11.50 21.38 -18.96
CA PRO A 215 11.22 19.94 -19.01
C PRO A 215 10.86 19.32 -17.65
N LEU A 216 11.23 19.98 -16.55
CA LEU A 216 11.00 19.57 -15.17
C LEU A 216 9.74 20.18 -14.54
N ASP A 217 8.96 20.98 -15.28
CA ASP A 217 7.66 21.49 -14.81
C ASP A 217 6.56 20.51 -15.18
N VAL A 218 5.95 19.90 -14.17
CA VAL A 218 4.95 18.85 -14.31
C VAL A 218 3.61 19.30 -13.73
N ARG A 219 2.53 19.04 -14.46
CA ARG A 219 1.17 19.35 -14.04
C ARG A 219 0.42 18.10 -13.63
N VAL A 220 -0.10 18.10 -12.41
CA VAL A 220 -1.01 17.07 -11.91
C VAL A 220 -2.41 17.66 -11.91
N LEU A 221 -3.26 17.15 -12.81
CA LEU A 221 -4.62 17.64 -12.96
C LEU A 221 -5.58 16.82 -12.09
N SER A 222 -6.39 17.50 -11.29
CA SER A 222 -7.53 16.92 -10.57
C SER A 222 -8.79 17.03 -11.43
N GLY A 223 -9.39 15.89 -11.74
CA GLY A 223 -10.62 15.77 -12.52
C GLY A 223 -11.82 16.37 -11.79
N VAL A 224 -12.86 16.67 -12.57
CA VAL A 224 -14.11 17.26 -12.06
C VAL A 224 -14.87 16.31 -11.12
N VAL A 225 -15.79 16.88 -10.35
CA VAL A 225 -16.72 16.12 -9.50
C VAL A 225 -18.12 16.21 -10.10
N LEU A 226 -18.76 15.06 -10.30
CA LEU A 226 -19.99 14.90 -11.06
C LEU A 226 -21.17 14.45 -10.19
N GLU A 227 -22.38 14.83 -10.61
CA GLU A 227 -23.63 14.26 -10.12
C GLU A 227 -23.84 12.82 -10.63
N PRO A 228 -24.41 11.91 -9.82
CA PRO A 228 -24.57 10.50 -10.19
C PRO A 228 -25.48 10.28 -11.40
N HIS A 229 -26.60 11.02 -11.49
CA HIS A 229 -27.60 10.87 -12.55
C HIS A 229 -27.20 11.54 -13.86
N LYS A 230 -27.05 12.87 -13.83
CA LYS A 230 -26.87 13.70 -15.03
C LYS A 230 -25.44 13.67 -15.57
N LYS A 231 -24.49 13.14 -14.78
CA LYS A 231 -23.04 13.20 -15.06
C LYS A 231 -22.53 14.61 -15.38
N SER A 232 -23.27 15.64 -14.95
CA SER A 232 -22.88 17.05 -15.01
C SER A 232 -22.02 17.41 -13.82
N ALA A 233 -21.30 18.53 -13.90
CA ALA A 233 -20.59 19.08 -12.75
C ALA A 233 -21.55 19.28 -11.57
N THR A 234 -21.10 18.89 -10.37
CA THR A 234 -21.91 19.02 -9.15
C THR A 234 -22.01 20.47 -8.69
N THR A 235 -23.19 20.86 -8.23
CA THR A 235 -23.43 22.12 -7.50
C THR A 235 -23.41 21.91 -5.98
N MET A 236 -23.21 20.67 -5.52
CA MET A 236 -23.13 20.35 -4.11
C MET A 236 -21.89 20.98 -3.48
N THR A 237 -22.10 21.65 -2.36
CA THR A 237 -21.00 22.23 -1.60
C THR A 237 -20.26 21.16 -0.81
N THR A 238 -19.00 21.46 -0.47
CA THR A 238 -18.16 20.61 0.36
C THR A 238 -18.82 20.34 1.72
N SER A 239 -19.36 21.38 2.37
CA SER A 239 -20.05 21.26 3.67
C SER A 239 -21.26 20.32 3.59
N ASN A 240 -22.08 20.45 2.55
CA ASN A 240 -23.27 19.64 2.38
C ASN A 240 -22.91 18.18 2.11
N TYR A 241 -21.85 17.93 1.34
CA TYR A 241 -21.42 16.56 1.07
C TYR A 241 -20.80 15.89 2.31
N LEU A 242 -19.99 16.62 3.08
CA LEU A 242 -19.46 16.12 4.36
C LEU A 242 -20.60 15.77 5.33
N ALA A 243 -21.61 16.64 5.46
CA ALA A 243 -22.77 16.38 6.30
C ALA A 243 -23.57 15.16 5.82
N LEU A 244 -23.81 15.04 4.51
CA LEU A 244 -24.48 13.90 3.90
C LEU A 244 -23.75 12.59 4.24
N ARG A 245 -22.43 12.53 4.01
CA ARG A 245 -21.66 11.31 4.26
C ARG A 245 -21.52 11.00 5.75
N SER A 246 -21.45 12.00 6.62
CA SER A 246 -21.47 11.80 8.08
C SER A 246 -22.79 11.14 8.51
N ASN A 247 -23.93 11.62 7.98
CA ASN A 247 -25.23 11.02 8.23
C ASN A 247 -25.33 9.58 7.66
N ASP A 248 -24.78 9.31 6.48
CA ASP A 248 -24.74 7.95 5.93
C ASP A 248 -23.93 6.99 6.84
N MET A 249 -22.82 7.45 7.41
CA MET A 249 -22.02 6.65 8.35
C MET A 249 -22.80 6.37 9.64
N LEU A 250 -23.52 7.37 10.16
CA LEU A 250 -24.41 7.20 11.32
C LEU A 250 -25.49 6.14 11.08
N LEU A 251 -26.21 6.24 9.95
CA LEU A 251 -27.27 5.30 9.61
C LEU A 251 -26.74 3.87 9.44
N MET A 252 -25.52 3.71 8.89
CA MET A 252 -24.86 2.40 8.79
C MET A 252 -24.46 1.83 10.15
N ALA A 253 -23.93 2.66 11.05
CA ALA A 253 -23.62 2.25 12.42
C ALA A 253 -24.90 1.81 13.16
N MET A 254 -25.97 2.60 13.09
CA MET A 254 -27.28 2.29 13.68
C MET A 254 -27.84 0.95 13.18
N HIS A 255 -27.82 0.71 11.86
CA HIS A 255 -28.37 -0.52 11.28
C HIS A 255 -27.54 -1.78 11.64
N ARG A 256 -26.21 -1.67 11.73
CA ARG A 256 -25.35 -2.83 12.04
C ARG A 256 -25.24 -3.15 13.52
N HIS A 257 -25.29 -2.13 14.38
CA HIS A 257 -25.00 -2.27 15.81
C HIS A 257 -26.24 -2.10 16.69
N GLY A 258 -27.40 -1.76 16.12
CA GLY A 258 -28.62 -1.51 16.90
C GLY A 258 -28.51 -0.32 17.85
N LEU A 259 -27.51 0.55 17.63
CA LEU A 259 -27.23 1.73 18.45
C LEU A 259 -28.41 2.70 18.36
N ARG A 260 -29.11 2.93 19.48
CA ARG A 260 -30.25 3.86 19.55
C ARG A 260 -29.97 5.14 20.34
N ASP A 261 -28.94 5.20 21.18
CA ASP A 261 -28.81 6.27 22.21
C ASP A 261 -27.44 6.98 22.31
N CYS A 262 -26.58 6.94 21.29
CA CYS A 262 -25.22 7.55 21.37
C CYS A 262 -25.16 9.04 20.99
N THR A 263 -26.30 9.65 20.65
CA THR A 263 -26.39 10.97 20.00
C THR A 263 -26.22 12.17 20.93
N LYS A 264 -25.77 11.97 22.18
CA LYS A 264 -25.67 13.03 23.20
C LYS A 264 -24.24 13.38 23.64
N ASP A 265 -23.22 12.62 23.20
CA ASP A 265 -21.83 12.89 23.55
C ASP A 265 -21.11 13.72 22.46
N ARG A 266 -20.43 14.80 22.86
CA ARG A 266 -19.64 15.64 21.95
C ARG A 266 -18.54 14.87 21.20
N ASN A 267 -17.97 13.84 21.82
CA ASN A 267 -17.00 12.94 21.18
C ASN A 267 -17.63 12.13 20.03
N TYR A 268 -18.94 11.91 20.06
CA TYR A 268 -19.65 11.16 19.01
C TYR A 268 -19.85 11.99 17.75
N ASP A 269 -20.20 13.27 17.89
CA ASP A 269 -20.32 14.19 16.75
C ASP A 269 -18.98 14.37 16.01
N GLU A 270 -17.88 14.51 16.76
CA GLU A 270 -16.53 14.59 16.19
C GLU A 270 -16.15 13.30 15.45
N LEU A 271 -16.46 12.13 16.03
CA LEU A 271 -16.25 10.85 15.35
C LEU A 271 -17.06 10.77 14.05
N LEU A 272 -18.35 11.12 14.05
CA LEU A 272 -19.18 11.08 12.84
C LEU A 272 -18.65 12.01 11.75
N GLN A 273 -18.19 13.22 12.13
CA GLN A 273 -17.57 14.14 11.18
C GLN A 273 -16.27 13.56 10.60
N ARG A 274 -15.42 12.94 11.43
CA ARG A 274 -14.20 12.25 10.98
C ARG A 274 -14.53 11.10 10.01
N LEU A 275 -15.55 10.30 10.32
CA LEU A 275 -16.00 9.19 9.48
C LEU A 275 -16.59 9.68 8.15
N GLY A 276 -17.39 10.75 8.19
CA GLY A 276 -17.93 11.39 7.00
C GLY A 276 -16.83 11.96 6.11
N ALA A 277 -15.84 12.66 6.70
CA ALA A 277 -14.67 13.16 5.98
C ALA A 277 -13.86 12.03 5.33
N ALA A 278 -13.62 10.94 6.06
CA ALA A 278 -12.96 9.76 5.53
C ALA A 278 -13.72 9.15 4.35
N ALA A 279 -15.05 9.04 4.46
CA ALA A 279 -15.89 8.55 3.37
C ALA A 279 -15.82 9.45 2.13
N VAL A 280 -15.84 10.78 2.28
CA VAL A 280 -15.65 11.72 1.17
C VAL A 280 -14.30 11.52 0.49
N ILE A 281 -13.20 11.32 1.23
CA ILE A 281 -11.88 11.07 0.65
C ILE A 281 -11.88 9.78 -0.18
N VAL A 282 -12.44 8.69 0.36
CA VAL A 282 -12.56 7.43 -0.37
C VAL A 282 -13.39 7.61 -1.64
N ASP A 283 -14.57 8.23 -1.56
CA ASP A 283 -15.46 8.45 -2.71
C ASP A 283 -14.77 9.25 -3.84
N LEU A 284 -13.94 10.25 -3.48
CA LEU A 284 -13.26 11.13 -4.44
C LEU A 284 -12.00 10.53 -5.07
N PHE A 285 -11.36 9.55 -4.41
CA PHE A 285 -10.08 8.98 -4.82
C PHE A 285 -10.13 7.48 -5.13
N GLU A 286 -11.29 6.83 -5.08
CA GLU A 286 -11.47 5.46 -5.60
C GLU A 286 -11.15 5.38 -7.11
N VAL A 287 -11.37 6.48 -7.83
CA VAL A 287 -10.97 6.65 -9.24
C VAL A 287 -9.65 7.40 -9.36
N ARG A 288 -8.99 7.31 -10.52
CA ARG A 288 -7.78 8.09 -10.81
C ARG A 288 -8.04 9.58 -10.58
N HIS A 289 -7.05 10.30 -10.06
CA HIS A 289 -7.19 11.72 -9.76
C HIS A 289 -7.54 12.55 -11.00
N SER A 290 -7.07 12.16 -12.19
CA SER A 290 -7.37 12.83 -13.45
C SER A 290 -8.76 12.50 -14.00
N SER A 291 -9.37 11.41 -13.54
CA SER A 291 -10.71 10.99 -13.96
C SER A 291 -11.79 11.72 -13.15
N PRO A 292 -12.98 11.95 -13.74
CA PRO A 292 -14.11 12.51 -13.01
C PRO A 292 -14.53 11.60 -11.83
N ALA A 293 -14.66 12.17 -10.63
CA ALA A 293 -15.26 11.47 -9.48
C ALA A 293 -16.77 11.73 -9.47
N THR A 294 -17.55 10.75 -9.01
CA THR A 294 -19.01 10.90 -8.89
C THR A 294 -19.39 10.94 -7.41
N VAL A 295 -20.19 11.91 -7.00
CA VAL A 295 -20.67 11.98 -5.62
C VAL A 295 -21.64 10.84 -5.31
N VAL A 296 -21.65 10.39 -4.06
CA VAL A 296 -22.56 9.38 -3.54
C VAL A 296 -23.80 10.05 -2.98
N ARG A 297 -24.97 9.79 -3.55
CA ARG A 297 -26.24 10.37 -3.09
C ARG A 297 -27.43 9.52 -3.50
N SER A 298 -28.45 9.44 -2.65
CA SER A 298 -29.72 8.76 -2.93
C SER A 298 -29.55 7.29 -3.36
N GLY A 299 -28.61 6.58 -2.72
CA GLY A 299 -28.30 5.18 -3.06
C GLY A 299 -27.55 4.97 -4.37
N LEU A 300 -27.15 6.05 -5.06
CA LEU A 300 -26.40 6.03 -6.31
C LEU A 300 -24.96 6.50 -6.10
N GLY A 301 -24.04 5.93 -6.89
CA GLY A 301 -22.60 6.06 -6.70
C GLY A 301 -21.98 4.84 -6.00
N CYS A 302 -20.67 4.83 -5.81
CA CYS A 302 -19.96 3.73 -5.13
C CYS A 302 -19.90 4.01 -3.62
N SER A 303 -20.94 3.63 -2.88
CA SER A 303 -21.09 3.99 -1.45
C SER A 303 -20.59 2.94 -0.46
N LYS A 304 -20.32 1.72 -0.92
CA LYS A 304 -20.12 0.55 -0.05
C LYS A 304 -18.69 0.41 0.48
N GLY A 305 -17.71 0.95 -0.24
CA GLY A 305 -16.28 0.79 0.08
C GLY A 305 -15.91 1.44 1.41
N ALA A 306 -16.16 2.73 1.55
CA ALA A 306 -15.79 3.52 2.74
C ALA A 306 -16.36 2.96 4.06
N PRO A 307 -17.68 2.80 4.25
CA PRO A 307 -18.21 2.26 5.50
C PRO A 307 -17.70 0.84 5.78
N TYR A 308 -17.48 0.01 4.76
CA TYR A 308 -16.92 -1.32 4.96
C TYR A 308 -15.46 -1.30 5.45
N MET A 309 -14.63 -0.42 4.86
CA MET A 309 -13.23 -0.24 5.26
C MET A 309 -13.13 0.25 6.70
N LEU A 310 -13.84 1.33 7.01
CA LEU A 310 -13.77 1.99 8.31
C LEU A 310 -14.35 1.10 9.42
N TYR A 311 -15.41 0.34 9.13
CA TYR A 311 -15.95 -0.66 10.05
C TYR A 311 -14.95 -1.76 10.40
N ASN A 312 -14.27 -2.32 9.38
CA ASN A 312 -13.28 -3.36 9.63
C ASN A 312 -12.03 -2.82 10.34
N SER A 313 -11.68 -1.55 10.14
CA SER A 313 -10.68 -0.84 10.96
C SER A 313 -11.08 -0.82 12.44
N ALA A 314 -12.31 -0.37 12.74
CA ALA A 314 -12.82 -0.31 14.11
C ALA A 314 -12.94 -1.70 14.78
N ARG A 315 -13.35 -2.71 14.02
CA ARG A 315 -13.38 -4.11 14.49
C ARG A 315 -11.99 -4.60 14.86
N LEU A 316 -10.97 -4.25 14.07
CA LEU A 316 -9.60 -4.62 14.36
C LEU A 316 -9.12 -4.00 15.68
N GLU A 317 -9.39 -2.72 15.90
CA GLU A 317 -9.03 -2.04 17.16
C GLU A 317 -9.78 -2.65 18.36
N THR A 318 -11.08 -2.94 18.18
CA THR A 318 -11.89 -3.60 19.21
C THR A 318 -11.33 -4.97 19.59
N LEU A 319 -10.89 -5.77 18.61
CA LEU A 319 -10.28 -7.07 18.86
C LEU A 319 -9.01 -6.96 19.73
N LEU A 320 -8.14 -6.00 19.44
CA LEU A 320 -6.92 -5.78 20.22
C LEU A 320 -7.22 -5.22 21.62
N ARG A 321 -8.21 -4.33 21.73
CA ARG A 321 -8.70 -3.84 23.02
C ARG A 321 -9.24 -4.97 23.88
N THR A 322 -10.08 -5.85 23.33
CA THR A 322 -10.60 -7.03 24.05
C THR A 322 -9.48 -8.00 24.47
N PHE A 323 -8.42 -8.14 23.68
CA PHE A 323 -7.24 -8.89 24.11
C PHE A 323 -6.59 -8.26 25.34
N ASN A 324 -6.34 -6.95 25.32
CA ASN A 324 -5.73 -6.22 26.43
C ASN A 324 -6.61 -6.28 27.70
N GLU A 325 -7.92 -6.06 27.57
CA GLU A 325 -8.88 -6.18 28.69
C GLU A 325 -8.84 -7.58 29.33
N LYS A 326 -8.68 -8.63 28.52
CA LYS A 326 -8.54 -10.00 29.04
C LYS A 326 -7.20 -10.25 29.73
N VAL A 327 -6.13 -9.59 29.29
CA VAL A 327 -4.83 -9.62 29.98
C VAL A 327 -4.94 -8.91 31.33
N GLU A 328 -5.55 -7.72 31.36
CA GLU A 328 -5.79 -6.95 32.59
C GLU A 328 -6.67 -7.71 33.59
N ALA A 329 -7.68 -8.44 33.09
CA ALA A 329 -8.54 -9.30 33.90
C ALA A 329 -7.90 -10.63 34.34
N GLY A 330 -6.64 -10.90 33.96
CA GLY A 330 -5.92 -12.15 34.29
C GLY A 330 -6.41 -13.39 33.55
N VAL A 331 -7.22 -13.23 32.49
CA VAL A 331 -7.71 -14.33 31.65
C VAL A 331 -6.67 -14.76 30.61
N TYR A 332 -5.77 -13.87 30.20
CA TYR A 332 -4.61 -14.21 29.36
C TYR A 332 -3.34 -13.69 30.04
N ASP A 333 -2.22 -14.37 29.80
CA ASP A 333 -0.92 -13.80 30.17
C ASP A 333 -0.57 -12.64 29.23
N PRO A 334 0.31 -11.71 29.67
CA PRO A 334 0.84 -10.67 28.80
C PRO A 334 1.48 -11.27 27.54
N LEU A 335 1.39 -10.53 26.44
CA LEU A 335 1.97 -10.94 25.17
C LEU A 335 3.48 -11.19 25.33
N PRO A 336 3.99 -12.41 25.04
CA PRO A 336 5.41 -12.69 25.20
C PRO A 336 6.29 -11.83 24.27
N PRO A 337 7.57 -11.62 24.61
CA PRO A 337 8.54 -10.96 23.74
C PRO A 337 8.58 -11.58 22.33
N PHE A 338 8.82 -10.75 21.31
CA PHE A 338 8.73 -11.15 19.89
C PHE A 338 9.61 -12.36 19.55
N ASP A 339 10.81 -12.42 20.12
CA ASP A 339 11.81 -13.48 19.93
C ASP A 339 11.39 -14.84 20.53
N GLN A 340 10.40 -14.85 21.41
CA GLN A 340 9.85 -16.05 22.05
C GLN A 340 8.59 -16.57 21.34
N ILE A 341 8.13 -15.90 20.28
CA ILE A 341 6.91 -16.27 19.58
C ILE A 341 7.18 -17.33 18.54
N ASP A 342 6.41 -18.42 18.62
CA ASP A 342 6.38 -19.41 17.57
C ASP A 342 5.40 -18.99 16.44
N PHE A 343 5.98 -18.53 15.34
CA PHE A 343 5.23 -18.15 14.14
C PHE A 343 4.85 -19.34 13.24
N SER A 344 5.17 -20.59 13.60
CA SER A 344 4.73 -21.79 12.86
C SER A 344 3.19 -21.90 12.78
N ALA A 345 2.47 -21.22 13.68
CA ALA A 345 1.01 -21.13 13.68
C ALA A 345 0.41 -20.29 12.53
N LEU A 346 1.23 -19.54 11.78
CA LEU A 346 0.80 -18.58 10.74
C LEU A 346 1.11 -19.07 9.32
N GLU A 347 1.02 -20.37 9.06
CA GLU A 347 1.40 -20.94 7.77
C GLU A 347 0.23 -21.15 6.79
N GLU A 348 -1.02 -20.90 7.20
CA GLU A 348 -2.16 -21.13 6.31
C GLU A 348 -2.27 -20.03 5.24
N GLU A 349 -3.00 -20.32 4.17
CA GLU A 349 -3.14 -19.42 3.01
C GLU A 349 -3.65 -18.02 3.37
N LEU A 350 -4.56 -17.89 4.33
CA LEU A 350 -5.07 -16.58 4.75
C LEU A 350 -4.03 -15.78 5.56
N ASP A 351 -3.20 -16.42 6.39
CA ASP A 351 -2.11 -15.74 7.07
C ASP A 351 -1.09 -15.26 6.04
N TRP A 352 -0.73 -16.15 5.12
CA TRP A 352 0.23 -15.87 4.07
C TRP A 352 -0.22 -14.74 3.14
N GLN A 353 -1.49 -14.71 2.74
CA GLN A 353 -2.03 -13.61 1.94
C GLN A 353 -1.94 -12.26 2.66
N LEU A 354 -2.22 -12.20 3.97
CA LEU A 354 -2.07 -10.95 4.73
C LEU A 354 -0.61 -10.50 4.72
N ILE A 355 0.30 -11.42 5.06
CA ILE A 355 1.72 -11.10 5.28
C ILE A 355 2.44 -10.84 3.96
N TYR A 356 2.44 -11.80 3.05
CA TYR A 356 3.13 -11.72 1.77
C TYR A 356 2.40 -10.79 0.79
N GLY A 357 1.08 -10.92 0.69
CA GLY A 357 0.29 -10.19 -0.29
C GLY A 357 0.09 -8.70 0.04
N TYR A 358 0.05 -8.33 1.33
CA TYR A 358 -0.24 -6.95 1.75
C TYR A 358 0.84 -6.31 2.62
N LEU A 359 1.29 -6.96 3.70
CA LEU A 359 2.27 -6.32 4.60
C LEU A 359 3.63 -6.15 3.90
N LEU A 360 4.12 -7.19 3.22
CA LEU A 360 5.40 -7.15 2.50
C LEU A 360 5.38 -6.16 1.33
N THR A 361 4.26 -6.05 0.61
CA THR A 361 4.12 -5.24 -0.62
C THR A 361 3.76 -3.77 -0.37
N PHE A 362 3.36 -3.42 0.85
CA PHE A 362 2.98 -2.05 1.21
C PHE A 362 4.03 -0.98 0.82
N PRO A 363 5.34 -1.17 1.07
CA PRO A 363 6.33 -0.16 0.70
C PRO A 363 6.42 0.06 -0.82
N GLU A 364 6.27 -1.01 -1.61
CA GLU A 364 6.29 -0.94 -3.07
C GLU A 364 5.04 -0.21 -3.62
N LEU A 365 3.87 -0.40 -3.00
CA LEU A 365 2.66 0.34 -3.35
C LEU A 365 2.86 1.86 -3.27
N ILE A 366 3.55 2.34 -2.23
CA ILE A 366 3.80 3.77 -2.04
C ILE A 366 4.70 4.30 -3.16
N GLU A 367 5.76 3.57 -3.49
CA GLU A 367 6.66 3.97 -4.56
C GLU A 367 5.99 3.92 -5.94
N ALA A 368 5.24 2.86 -6.22
CA ALA A 368 4.46 2.70 -7.44
C ALA A 368 3.41 3.82 -7.59
N SER A 369 2.91 4.37 -6.48
CA SER A 369 1.97 5.50 -6.50
C SER A 369 2.60 6.79 -7.01
N LEU A 370 3.92 6.95 -6.88
CA LEU A 370 4.69 8.12 -7.29
C LEU A 370 5.50 7.91 -8.58
N ASP A 371 5.55 6.69 -9.12
CA ASP A 371 6.41 6.35 -10.26
C ASP A 371 6.11 7.16 -11.53
N GLN A 372 4.84 7.52 -11.73
CA GLN A 372 4.40 8.30 -12.89
C GLN A 372 4.24 9.79 -12.59
N LEU A 373 4.80 10.26 -11.46
CA LEU A 373 4.62 11.65 -11.05
C LEU A 373 5.24 12.62 -12.05
N LYS A 374 6.33 12.25 -12.72
CA LYS A 374 6.95 13.05 -13.80
C LYS A 374 6.05 13.22 -15.02
N GLN A 375 5.10 12.31 -15.22
CA GLN A 375 4.09 12.35 -16.28
C GLN A 375 2.80 13.04 -15.80
N GLY A 376 2.80 13.62 -14.59
CA GLY A 376 1.64 14.29 -14.02
C GLY A 376 0.60 13.33 -13.46
N GLN A 377 0.99 12.09 -13.17
CA GLN A 377 0.10 11.04 -12.65
C GLN A 377 0.53 10.58 -11.26
N CYS A 378 -0.42 10.46 -10.33
CA CYS A 378 -0.19 9.88 -9.01
C CYS A 378 -1.23 8.80 -8.73
N ALA A 379 -0.83 7.57 -8.46
CA ALA A 379 -1.76 6.44 -8.40
C ALA A 379 -2.51 6.31 -7.05
N VAL A 380 -3.07 7.42 -6.53
CA VAL A 380 -3.79 7.47 -5.23
C VAL A 380 -4.90 6.42 -5.13
N HIS A 381 -5.63 6.19 -6.23
CA HIS A 381 -6.64 5.13 -6.33
C HIS A 381 -6.15 3.72 -6.00
N LEU A 382 -4.87 3.41 -6.23
CA LEU A 382 -4.31 2.12 -5.84
C LEU A 382 -4.19 1.99 -4.33
N ILE A 383 -3.95 3.08 -3.61
CA ILE A 383 -3.92 3.11 -2.14
C ILE A 383 -5.33 2.86 -1.59
N VAL A 384 -6.35 3.53 -2.13
CA VAL A 384 -7.75 3.30 -1.75
C VAL A 384 -8.15 1.83 -1.99
N ARG A 385 -7.80 1.29 -3.16
CA ARG A 385 -8.04 -0.12 -3.49
C ARG A 385 -7.28 -1.06 -2.55
N TYR A 386 -6.03 -0.77 -2.24
CA TYR A 386 -5.23 -1.56 -1.30
C TYR A 386 -5.88 -1.63 0.07
N ILE A 387 -6.30 -0.50 0.63
CA ILE A 387 -6.98 -0.45 1.93
C ILE A 387 -8.28 -1.26 1.90
N PHE A 388 -9.08 -1.12 0.83
CA PHE A 388 -10.30 -1.90 0.65
C PHE A 388 -10.00 -3.42 0.60
N SER A 389 -8.99 -3.83 -0.15
CA SER A 389 -8.65 -5.25 -0.29
C SER A 389 -8.02 -5.82 0.99
N LEU A 390 -7.19 -5.06 1.71
CA LEU A 390 -6.64 -5.43 3.01
C LEU A 390 -7.74 -5.62 4.05
N THR A 391 -8.65 -4.64 4.17
CA THR A 391 -9.79 -4.72 5.11
C THR A 391 -10.75 -5.85 4.76
N SER A 392 -10.94 -6.13 3.46
CA SER A 392 -11.73 -7.28 3.00
C SER A 392 -11.09 -8.61 3.35
N LEU A 393 -9.77 -8.73 3.17
CA LEU A 393 -9.01 -9.92 3.53
C LEU A 393 -9.02 -10.13 5.05
N PHE A 394 -8.82 -9.07 5.83
CA PHE A 394 -8.96 -9.12 7.29
C PHE A 394 -10.37 -9.54 7.72
N SER A 395 -11.42 -9.03 7.10
CA SER A 395 -12.79 -9.46 7.42
C SER A 395 -13.00 -10.95 7.17
N ARG A 396 -12.41 -11.51 6.12
CA ARG A 396 -12.44 -12.96 5.84
C ARG A 396 -11.61 -13.72 6.87
N TYR A 397 -10.41 -13.24 7.17
CA TYR A 397 -9.54 -13.79 8.20
C TYR A 397 -10.26 -13.91 9.54
N TYR A 398 -10.86 -12.82 10.01
CA TYR A 398 -11.62 -12.76 11.26
C TYR A 398 -12.80 -13.73 11.30
N ARG A 399 -13.49 -13.92 10.17
CA ARG A 399 -14.62 -14.86 10.08
C ARG A 399 -14.16 -16.33 10.13
N HIS A 400 -13.05 -16.65 9.47
CA HIS A 400 -12.59 -18.03 9.31
C HIS A 400 -11.67 -18.50 10.43
N LYS A 401 -10.93 -17.59 11.06
CA LYS A 401 -9.96 -17.90 12.11
C LYS A 401 -10.35 -17.25 13.42
N GLN A 402 -10.57 -18.09 14.43
CA GLN A 402 -10.76 -17.62 15.80
C GLN A 402 -9.45 -17.06 16.34
N ILE A 403 -9.35 -15.74 16.48
CA ILE A 403 -8.13 -15.08 16.96
C ILE A 403 -8.04 -15.20 18.48
N LEU A 404 -9.08 -14.78 19.19
CA LEU A 404 -9.19 -14.98 20.64
C LEU A 404 -9.75 -16.37 20.93
N VAL A 405 -8.87 -17.29 21.30
CA VAL A 405 -9.19 -18.68 21.66
C VAL A 405 -9.37 -18.84 23.17
N GLN A 406 -9.89 -19.98 23.62
CA GLN A 406 -9.99 -20.29 25.04
C GLN A 406 -8.59 -20.39 25.67
N GLN A 407 -8.45 -19.97 26.93
CA GLN A 407 -7.20 -20.10 27.68
C GLN A 407 -6.89 -21.57 27.93
N ARG A 408 -6.10 -22.17 27.05
CA ARG A 408 -5.56 -23.54 27.17
C ARG A 408 -4.10 -23.51 26.78
N PRO A 409 -3.17 -24.13 27.53
CA PRO A 409 -1.73 -24.01 27.27
C PRO A 409 -1.32 -24.26 25.81
N HIS A 410 -1.87 -25.30 25.19
CA HIS A 410 -1.60 -25.67 23.80
C HIS A 410 -2.21 -24.74 22.74
N LEU A 411 -3.02 -23.74 23.12
CA LEU A 411 -3.61 -22.78 22.19
C LEU A 411 -3.00 -21.37 22.32
N MET A 412 -2.22 -21.12 23.37
CA MET A 412 -1.68 -19.79 23.66
C MET A 412 -0.66 -19.34 22.62
N TYR A 413 0.19 -20.25 22.14
CA TYR A 413 1.15 -19.91 21.07
C TYR A 413 0.44 -19.44 19.79
N ILE A 414 -0.70 -20.07 19.42
CA ILE A 414 -1.52 -19.67 18.27
C ILE A 414 -2.13 -18.29 18.50
N LEU A 415 -2.67 -18.05 19.69
CA LEU A 415 -3.23 -16.75 20.07
C LEU A 415 -2.18 -15.66 19.93
N TYR A 416 -1.01 -15.83 20.53
CA TYR A 416 0.04 -14.82 20.54
C TYR A 416 0.56 -14.52 19.13
N ALA A 417 0.81 -15.56 18.32
CA ALA A 417 1.22 -15.38 16.92
C ALA A 417 0.17 -14.59 16.12
N ARG A 418 -1.12 -14.91 16.29
CA ARG A 418 -2.22 -14.19 15.62
C ARG A 418 -2.33 -12.75 16.13
N ILE A 419 -2.16 -12.49 17.42
CA ILE A 419 -2.17 -11.12 17.97
C ILE A 419 -1.04 -10.29 17.36
N TYR A 420 0.18 -10.83 17.24
CA TYR A 420 1.28 -10.15 16.56
C TYR A 420 0.97 -9.84 15.10
N LEU A 421 0.38 -10.79 14.37
CA LEU A 421 -0.09 -10.55 12.99
C LEU A 421 -1.13 -9.43 12.93
N ILE A 422 -2.14 -9.43 13.81
CA ILE A 422 -3.16 -8.38 13.84
C ILE A 422 -2.58 -7.02 14.19
N LYS A 423 -1.62 -6.94 15.11
CA LYS A 423 -0.90 -5.69 15.41
C LYS A 423 -0.15 -5.17 14.18
N ALA A 424 0.45 -6.04 13.38
CA ALA A 424 1.13 -5.65 12.14
C ALA A 424 0.14 -5.20 11.06
N VAL A 425 -0.98 -5.91 10.89
CA VAL A 425 -2.07 -5.51 9.98
C VAL A 425 -2.63 -4.14 10.36
N ARG A 426 -2.85 -3.90 11.67
CA ARG A 426 -3.26 -2.59 12.19
C ARG A 426 -2.31 -1.49 11.76
N GLN A 427 -1.01 -1.69 12.01
CA GLN A 427 0.00 -0.67 11.77
C GLN A 427 0.00 -0.25 10.29
N VAL A 428 0.06 -1.22 9.37
CA VAL A 428 0.05 -0.96 7.92
C VAL A 428 -1.27 -0.34 7.47
N LEU A 429 -2.41 -0.79 8.01
CA LEU A 429 -3.71 -0.19 7.70
C LEU A 429 -3.78 1.28 8.13
N ASN A 430 -3.31 1.59 9.34
CA ASN A 430 -3.28 2.94 9.88
C ASN A 430 -2.32 3.84 9.10
N ASP A 431 -1.14 3.33 8.73
CA ASP A 431 -0.20 4.04 7.87
C ASP A 431 -0.81 4.35 6.49
N ALA A 432 -1.50 3.37 5.88
CA ALA A 432 -2.18 3.56 4.60
C ALA A 432 -3.32 4.59 4.67
N LEU A 433 -4.13 4.57 5.73
CA LEU A 433 -5.18 5.57 5.98
C LEU A 433 -4.58 6.97 6.21
N ALA A 434 -3.49 7.06 6.99
CA ALA A 434 -2.82 8.31 7.28
C ALA A 434 -2.27 8.99 6.01
N LEU A 435 -1.80 8.23 5.02
CA LEU A 435 -1.39 8.76 3.71
C LEU A 435 -2.54 9.46 2.97
N LEU A 436 -3.77 8.95 3.11
CA LEU A 436 -4.97 9.60 2.59
C LEU A 436 -5.44 10.79 3.43
N GLY A 437 -4.84 11.02 4.60
CA GLY A 437 -5.30 12.01 5.58
C GLY A 437 -6.50 11.54 6.39
N ILE A 438 -6.73 10.22 6.43
CA ILE A 438 -7.80 9.60 7.20
C ILE A 438 -7.21 9.17 8.53
N LEU A 439 -7.81 9.61 9.63
CA LEU A 439 -7.44 9.15 10.96
C LEU A 439 -7.96 7.73 11.19
N PRO A 440 -7.20 6.87 11.88
CA PRO A 440 -7.70 5.58 12.36
C PRO A 440 -9.01 5.72 13.12
N VAL A 441 -9.81 4.66 13.07
CA VAL A 441 -11.11 4.58 13.74
C VAL A 441 -10.98 3.63 14.91
N ASP A 442 -11.02 4.18 16.12
CA ASP A 442 -10.79 3.42 17.37
C ASP A 442 -12.03 2.61 17.81
N TYR A 443 -13.21 3.06 17.40
CA TYR A 443 -14.51 2.44 17.66
C TYR A 443 -15.56 2.89 16.62
N MET A 444 -16.55 2.03 16.38
CA MET A 444 -17.75 2.29 15.58
C MET A 444 -18.98 1.68 16.22
#